data_AF-A0A9E3J8V2-F1
#
_entry.id   AF-A0A9E3J8V2-F1
#
_cell.length_a   1.000
_cell.length_b   1.000
_cell.length_c   1.000
_cell.angle_alpha   90.00
_cell.angle_beta   90.00
_cell.angle_gamma   90.00
#
_symmetry.space_group_name_H-M   'P 1'
#
loop_
_entity.id
_entity.type
_entity.pdbx_description
1 polymer ?
#
loop_
_entity_poly.entity_id
_entity_poly.type
_entity_poly.pdbx_seq_one_letter_code
_entity_poly.pdbx_strand_id
1 'polypeptide(L)'
;MPPTGLPDSWDLEVEDGGESEVYGDALGLTFNRFSPGRILDRVAELARRTGAAVLPLECPVILTNQADRRHLPKTLRAEAIVLAPAALTGSAIQLLISPQPEPRRRPALPRFPYHPSPVATGSVTPSDAPCVCCGQERGWVYTGPVRAADAPDGGICPYCIAFGKAAERYDATFTEGIEGDVPKDVVTAILRRTPGFVAWQSPTWLTHCGDGAEFLGLAGAKELERYPDAVDDLRRRCAEWTWPPDEVEDFLGSLDKDDQPTAYLFRCRACATHLAYADFT
;
A
#
# COMPACT_ATOMS: atom_id res chain seq x y z
N MET A 1 -24.39 -45.35 7.46
CA MET A 1 -24.56 -44.61 8.72
C MET A 1 -23.90 -45.41 9.83
N PRO A 2 -23.12 -44.79 10.73
CA PRO A 2 -22.61 -45.50 11.90
C PRO A 2 -23.78 -46.01 12.76
N PRO A 3 -23.63 -47.16 13.43
CA PRO A 3 -24.67 -47.79 14.26
C PRO A 3 -24.98 -47.02 15.56
N THR A 4 -24.13 -46.06 15.93
CA THR A 4 -24.37 -45.07 16.98
C THR A 4 -24.63 -43.73 16.30
N GLY A 5 -25.71 -43.04 16.67
CA GLY A 5 -26.08 -41.74 16.11
C GLY A 5 -24.91 -40.75 16.09
N LEU A 6 -24.98 -39.77 15.19
CA LEU A 6 -24.03 -38.65 15.19
C LEU A 6 -24.03 -38.00 16.59
N PRO A 7 -22.87 -37.62 17.14
CA PRO A 7 -22.81 -36.89 18.41
C PRO A 7 -23.58 -35.57 18.31
N ASP A 8 -24.15 -35.12 19.44
CA ASP A 8 -24.98 -33.90 19.50
C ASP A 8 -24.22 -32.63 19.04
N SER A 9 -22.89 -32.60 19.26
CA SER A 9 -21.97 -31.61 18.70
C SER A 9 -20.55 -32.16 18.57
N TRP A 10 -19.72 -31.52 17.74
CA TRP A 10 -18.27 -31.75 17.68
C TRP A 10 -17.51 -30.48 17.29
N ASP A 11 -16.31 -30.34 17.83
CA ASP A 11 -15.40 -29.24 17.47
C ASP A 11 -14.66 -29.58 16.18
N LEU A 12 -14.65 -28.62 15.25
CA LEU A 12 -13.93 -28.67 14.00
C LEU A 12 -12.77 -27.68 14.05
N GLU A 13 -11.55 -28.20 14.01
CA GLU A 13 -10.33 -27.41 13.84
C GLU A 13 -9.80 -27.58 12.40
N VAL A 14 -9.34 -26.49 11.80
CA VAL A 14 -8.74 -26.47 10.46
C VAL A 14 -7.28 -26.00 10.51
N GLU A 15 -6.52 -26.34 9.47
CA GLU A 15 -5.06 -26.14 9.41
C GLU A 15 -4.56 -24.70 9.62
N ASP A 16 -5.40 -23.68 9.46
CA ASP A 16 -5.07 -22.28 9.77
C ASP A 16 -5.33 -21.90 11.24
N GLY A 17 -5.62 -22.89 12.10
CA GLY A 17 -5.98 -22.70 13.50
C GLY A 17 -7.41 -22.18 13.70
N GLY A 18 -8.21 -22.13 12.64
CA GLY A 18 -9.63 -21.80 12.73
C GLY A 18 -10.41 -22.92 13.42
N GLU A 19 -11.33 -22.55 14.31
CA GLU A 19 -12.19 -23.49 15.03
C GLU A 19 -13.67 -23.20 14.74
N SER A 20 -14.52 -24.21 14.89
CA SER A 20 -15.98 -24.09 14.86
C SER A 20 -16.64 -25.20 15.64
N GLU A 21 -17.69 -24.87 16.39
CA GLU A 21 -18.57 -25.86 17.00
C GLU A 21 -19.64 -26.27 15.98
N VAL A 22 -19.70 -27.56 15.64
CA VAL A 22 -20.61 -28.09 14.60
C VAL A 22 -21.68 -28.96 15.23
N TYR A 23 -22.93 -28.69 14.88
CA TYR A 23 -24.11 -29.46 15.27
C TYR A 23 -24.73 -30.10 14.04
N GLY A 24 -25.19 -31.35 14.15
CA GLY A 24 -25.82 -32.05 13.03
C GLY A 24 -27.15 -32.67 13.40
N ASP A 25 -28.14 -32.54 12.52
CA ASP A 25 -29.43 -33.22 12.63
C ASP A 25 -29.83 -33.87 11.29
N ALA A 26 -31.09 -34.31 11.19
CA ALA A 26 -31.61 -34.93 9.97
C ALA A 26 -31.76 -33.95 8.78
N LEU A 27 -31.71 -32.64 9.04
CA LEU A 27 -31.95 -31.58 8.07
C LEU A 27 -30.66 -30.88 7.63
N GLY A 28 -29.60 -30.88 8.44
CA GLY A 28 -28.34 -30.30 8.04
C GLY A 28 -27.25 -30.24 9.11
N LEU A 29 -26.26 -29.38 8.83
CA LEU A 29 -25.15 -29.06 9.71
C LEU A 29 -25.21 -27.57 10.05
N THR A 30 -25.04 -27.24 11.33
CA THR A 30 -24.96 -25.87 11.83
C THR A 30 -23.55 -25.62 12.34
N PHE A 31 -22.90 -24.58 11.83
CA PHE A 31 -21.56 -24.15 12.24
C PHE A 31 -21.69 -22.89 13.11
N ASN A 32 -21.33 -23.00 14.38
CA ASN A 32 -21.42 -21.93 15.37
C ASN A 32 -20.02 -21.51 15.87
N ARG A 33 -19.97 -20.29 16.43
CA ARG A 33 -18.77 -19.69 17.07
C ARG A 33 -17.49 -19.90 16.25
N PHE A 34 -17.60 -19.70 14.94
CA PHE A 34 -16.51 -20.04 14.03
C PHE A 34 -15.58 -18.85 13.80
N SER A 35 -14.30 -19.14 13.62
CA SER A 35 -13.34 -18.20 13.06
C SER A 35 -13.51 -18.17 11.52
N PRO A 36 -13.76 -16.98 10.92
CA PRO A 36 -13.65 -16.80 9.47
C PRO A 36 -12.33 -17.35 8.91
N GLY A 37 -12.36 -17.93 7.71
CA GLY A 37 -11.17 -18.56 7.11
C GLY A 37 -11.49 -19.93 6.53
N ARG A 38 -10.59 -20.91 6.74
CA ARG A 38 -10.74 -22.24 6.14
C ARG A 38 -11.97 -23.02 6.63
N ILE A 39 -12.59 -22.63 7.74
CA ILE A 39 -13.92 -23.15 8.12
C ILE A 39 -14.94 -22.88 7.01
N LEU A 40 -15.01 -21.66 6.48
CA LEU A 40 -15.94 -21.32 5.40
C LEU A 40 -15.58 -22.04 4.09
N ASP A 41 -14.30 -22.33 3.85
CA ASP A 41 -13.91 -23.18 2.72
C ASP A 41 -14.42 -24.62 2.87
N ARG A 42 -14.46 -25.16 4.10
CA ARG A 42 -15.09 -26.47 4.37
C ARG A 42 -16.60 -26.44 4.15
N VAL A 43 -17.28 -25.38 4.60
CA VAL A 43 -18.72 -25.18 4.34
C VAL A 43 -18.99 -25.12 2.82
N ALA A 44 -18.20 -24.32 2.09
CA ALA A 44 -18.30 -24.20 0.65
C ALA A 44 -18.05 -25.54 -0.05
N GLU A 45 -17.03 -26.30 0.36
CA GLU A 45 -16.73 -27.62 -0.20
C GLU A 45 -17.85 -28.63 0.06
N LEU A 46 -18.40 -28.66 1.28
CA LEU A 46 -19.54 -29.52 1.61
C LEU A 46 -20.75 -29.20 0.74
N ALA A 47 -21.08 -27.92 0.58
CA ALA A 47 -22.18 -27.48 -0.28
C ALA A 47 -21.95 -27.84 -1.75
N ARG A 48 -20.72 -27.68 -2.27
CA ARG A 48 -20.37 -28.10 -3.65
C ARG A 48 -20.53 -29.60 -3.86
N ARG A 49 -20.09 -30.41 -2.89
CA ARG A 49 -20.13 -31.88 -3.00
C ARG A 49 -21.52 -32.47 -2.81
N THR A 50 -22.35 -31.84 -1.99
CA THR A 50 -23.67 -32.39 -1.61
C THR A 50 -24.83 -31.74 -2.35
N GLY A 51 -24.63 -30.54 -2.93
CA GLY A 51 -25.71 -29.71 -3.43
C GLY A 51 -26.54 -29.04 -2.31
N ALA A 52 -26.07 -29.10 -1.06
CA ALA A 52 -26.77 -28.46 0.06
C ALA A 52 -26.79 -26.93 -0.11
N ALA A 53 -27.91 -26.33 0.28
CA ALA A 53 -28.02 -24.88 0.40
C ALA A 53 -27.20 -24.39 1.60
N VAL A 54 -26.52 -23.25 1.45
CA VAL A 54 -25.84 -22.57 2.56
C VAL A 54 -26.75 -21.45 3.05
N LEU A 55 -27.02 -21.40 4.35
CA LEU A 55 -27.89 -20.40 4.97
C LEU A 55 -27.07 -19.59 5.98
N PRO A 56 -26.34 -18.54 5.54
CA PRO A 56 -25.69 -17.65 6.48
C PRO A 56 -26.75 -16.84 7.24
N LEU A 57 -26.52 -16.59 8.52
CA LEU A 57 -27.46 -15.86 9.37
C LEU A 57 -27.66 -14.44 8.82
N GLU A 58 -28.92 -14.01 8.73
CA GLU A 58 -29.33 -12.68 8.20
C GLU A 58 -28.83 -12.38 6.77
N CYS A 59 -28.46 -13.40 6.01
CA CYS A 59 -27.99 -13.27 4.63
C CYS A 59 -28.89 -14.07 3.67
N PRO A 60 -28.86 -13.71 2.37
CA PRO A 60 -29.38 -14.56 1.30
C PRO A 60 -28.92 -16.02 1.37
N VAL A 61 -29.84 -16.95 1.13
CA VAL A 61 -29.52 -18.38 0.95
C VAL A 61 -28.68 -18.56 -0.31
N ILE A 62 -27.61 -19.33 -0.23
CA ILE A 62 -26.74 -19.62 -1.36
C ILE A 62 -27.06 -21.01 -1.89
N LEU A 63 -27.30 -21.09 -3.20
CA LEU A 63 -27.51 -22.34 -3.93
C LEU A 63 -26.40 -22.52 -4.98
N THR A 64 -26.07 -23.77 -5.28
CA THR A 64 -25.15 -24.11 -6.38
C THR A 64 -25.87 -24.33 -7.72
N ASN A 65 -27.20 -24.50 -7.70
CA ASN A 65 -28.03 -24.75 -8.88
C ASN A 65 -29.38 -24.02 -8.78
N GLN A 66 -29.77 -23.36 -9.86
CA GLN A 66 -31.05 -22.65 -9.98
C GLN A 66 -32.27 -23.57 -9.80
N ALA A 67 -32.16 -24.84 -10.21
CA ALA A 67 -33.25 -25.80 -10.09
C ALA A 67 -33.65 -26.05 -8.62
N ASP A 68 -32.72 -25.92 -7.67
CA ASP A 68 -32.95 -26.23 -6.26
C ASP A 68 -33.75 -25.16 -5.53
N ARG A 69 -33.88 -23.96 -6.13
CA ARG A 69 -34.69 -22.86 -5.59
C ARG A 69 -36.14 -23.27 -5.34
N ARG A 70 -36.68 -24.20 -6.13
CA ARG A 70 -38.06 -24.71 -5.95
C ARG A 70 -38.24 -25.50 -4.65
N HIS A 71 -37.18 -26.06 -4.09
CA HIS A 71 -37.19 -26.86 -2.87
C HIS A 71 -37.14 -25.98 -1.60
N LEU A 72 -36.75 -24.71 -1.72
CA LEU A 72 -36.74 -23.78 -0.60
C LEU A 72 -38.17 -23.40 -0.15
N PRO A 73 -38.37 -23.09 1.15
CA PRO A 73 -39.55 -22.38 1.63
C PRO A 73 -39.80 -21.08 0.85
N LYS A 74 -41.06 -20.70 0.66
CA LYS A 74 -41.45 -19.54 -0.17
C LYS A 74 -40.72 -18.24 0.21
N THR A 75 -40.48 -18.03 1.50
CA THR A 75 -39.79 -16.84 2.03
C THR A 75 -38.36 -16.72 1.54
N LEU A 76 -37.62 -17.84 1.52
CA LEU A 76 -36.21 -17.87 1.11
C LEU A 76 -36.03 -17.87 -0.41
N ARG A 77 -37.08 -18.17 -1.18
CA ARG A 77 -37.01 -18.17 -2.65
C ARG A 77 -36.81 -16.80 -3.26
N ALA A 78 -37.22 -15.71 -2.62
CA ALA A 78 -37.02 -14.38 -3.21
C ALA A 78 -35.55 -13.96 -3.11
N GLU A 79 -34.94 -14.24 -1.96
CA GLU A 79 -33.62 -13.73 -1.61
C GLU A 79 -32.48 -14.67 -2.00
N ALA A 80 -32.75 -15.94 -2.36
CA ALA A 80 -31.69 -16.87 -2.68
C ALA A 80 -30.77 -16.37 -3.82
N ILE A 81 -29.47 -16.53 -3.65
CA ILE A 81 -28.43 -16.27 -4.64
C ILE A 81 -27.96 -17.62 -5.20
N VAL A 82 -27.74 -17.68 -6.50
CA VAL A 82 -27.18 -18.87 -7.14
C VAL A 82 -25.76 -18.59 -7.59
N LEU A 83 -24.81 -19.31 -7.01
CA LEU A 83 -23.40 -19.26 -7.39
C LEU A 83 -23.07 -20.53 -8.17
N ALA A 84 -22.33 -20.41 -9.27
CA ALA A 84 -21.75 -21.59 -9.90
C ALA A 84 -20.89 -22.35 -8.87
N PRO A 85 -20.82 -23.69 -8.91
CA PRO A 85 -20.03 -24.46 -7.94
C PRO A 85 -18.60 -23.96 -7.78
N ALA A 86 -17.92 -23.59 -8.87
CA ALA A 86 -16.56 -23.04 -8.82
C ALA A 86 -16.45 -21.66 -8.15
N ALA A 87 -17.54 -20.89 -8.09
CA ALA A 87 -17.59 -19.56 -7.48
C ALA A 87 -17.97 -19.59 -6.00
N LEU A 88 -18.60 -20.68 -5.53
CA LEU A 88 -18.91 -20.87 -4.11
C LEU A 88 -17.61 -21.21 -3.37
N THR A 89 -16.94 -20.22 -2.79
CA THR A 89 -15.71 -20.36 -1.99
C THR A 89 -15.95 -19.85 -0.56
N GLY A 90 -15.05 -20.17 0.39
CA GLY A 90 -15.13 -19.60 1.73
C GLY A 90 -15.10 -18.07 1.71
N SER A 91 -14.26 -17.48 0.86
CA SER A 91 -14.23 -16.03 0.64
C SER A 91 -15.55 -15.47 0.09
N ALA A 92 -16.23 -16.18 -0.81
CA ALA A 92 -17.53 -15.74 -1.32
C ALA A 92 -18.61 -15.75 -0.23
N ILE A 93 -18.62 -16.78 0.63
CA ILE A 93 -19.51 -16.84 1.81
C ILE A 93 -19.15 -15.71 2.78
N GLN A 94 -17.86 -15.48 3.03
CA GLN A 94 -17.37 -14.41 3.91
C GLN A 94 -17.80 -13.03 3.44
N LEU A 95 -17.74 -12.74 2.14
CA LEU A 95 -18.16 -11.46 1.58
C LEU A 95 -19.68 -11.21 1.73
N LEU A 96 -20.49 -12.27 1.84
CA LEU A 96 -21.91 -12.14 2.12
C LEU A 96 -22.16 -11.88 3.61
N ILE A 97 -21.47 -12.60 4.50
CA ILE A 97 -21.60 -12.45 5.96
C ILE A 97 -21.01 -11.12 6.45
N SER A 98 -19.92 -10.67 5.84
CA SER A 98 -19.21 -9.44 6.19
C SER A 98 -18.68 -8.79 4.92
N PRO A 99 -19.53 -8.02 4.20
CA PRO A 99 -19.12 -7.33 2.99
C PRO A 99 -17.94 -6.41 3.30
N GLN A 100 -16.82 -6.67 2.63
CA GLN A 100 -15.69 -5.75 2.66
C GLN A 100 -16.11 -4.49 1.89
N PRO A 101 -15.86 -3.28 2.41
CA PRO A 101 -16.11 -2.07 1.64
C PRO A 101 -15.33 -2.16 0.33
N GLU A 102 -16.00 -1.92 -0.80
CA GLU A 102 -15.34 -1.93 -2.10
C GLU A 102 -14.11 -1.01 -2.05
N PRO A 103 -12.94 -1.44 -2.54
CA PRO A 103 -11.78 -0.58 -2.61
C PRO A 103 -12.15 0.68 -3.39
N ARG A 104 -12.16 1.84 -2.71
CA ARG A 104 -12.46 3.12 -3.36
C ARG A 104 -11.52 3.29 -4.54
N ARG A 105 -12.07 3.52 -5.74
CA ARG A 105 -11.27 3.80 -6.93
C ARG A 105 -10.49 5.09 -6.71
N ARG A 106 -9.16 4.96 -6.59
CA ARG A 106 -8.26 6.10 -6.38
C ARG A 106 -7.94 6.75 -7.73
N PRO A 107 -8.11 8.07 -7.89
CA PRO A 107 -7.73 8.77 -9.11
C PRO A 107 -6.21 8.71 -9.33
N ALA A 108 -5.80 8.76 -10.61
CA ALA A 108 -4.40 8.76 -10.98
C ALA A 108 -3.67 9.99 -10.44
N LEU A 109 -2.47 9.77 -9.89
CA LEU A 109 -1.67 10.85 -9.32
C LEU A 109 -1.23 11.88 -10.37
N PRO A 110 -1.08 13.15 -9.98
CA PRO A 110 -0.40 14.13 -10.81
C PRO A 110 1.01 13.65 -11.19
N ARG A 111 1.50 14.08 -12.35
CA ARG A 111 2.89 13.87 -12.73
C ARG A 111 3.78 14.86 -11.99
N PHE A 112 4.81 14.34 -11.33
CA PHE A 112 5.84 15.15 -10.67
C PHE A 112 7.16 14.97 -11.43
N PRO A 113 7.63 15.99 -12.17
CA PRO A 113 8.83 15.84 -13.01
C PRO A 113 10.08 15.45 -12.23
N TYR A 114 10.19 15.90 -10.99
CA TYR A 114 11.35 15.67 -10.13
C TYR A 114 11.15 14.48 -9.17
N HIS A 115 9.94 13.94 -9.02
CA HIS A 115 9.68 12.79 -8.15
C HIS A 115 8.65 11.86 -8.80
N PRO A 116 9.04 11.13 -9.85
CA PRO A 116 8.11 10.45 -10.76
C PRO A 116 7.29 9.31 -10.11
N SER A 117 7.77 8.72 -9.02
CA SER A 117 7.13 7.56 -8.36
C SER A 117 6.94 7.76 -6.85
N PRO A 118 6.17 8.77 -6.42
CA PRO A 118 6.09 9.15 -5.00
C PRO A 118 5.40 8.10 -4.11
N VAL A 119 4.67 7.15 -4.71
CA VAL A 119 4.11 6.01 -3.99
C VAL A 119 5.15 4.94 -3.74
N ALA A 120 6.01 4.66 -4.72
CA ALA A 120 7.05 3.64 -4.60
C ALA A 120 8.14 4.06 -3.60
N THR A 121 8.38 5.36 -3.46
CA THR A 121 9.33 5.93 -2.49
C THR A 121 8.73 6.14 -1.10
N GLY A 122 7.42 5.90 -0.91
CA GLY A 122 6.74 6.05 0.38
C GLY A 122 6.33 7.49 0.74
N SER A 123 6.61 8.48 -0.11
CA SER A 123 6.22 9.88 0.12
C SER A 123 4.72 10.16 -0.06
N VAL A 124 4.00 9.27 -0.73
CA VAL A 124 2.55 9.32 -0.90
C VAL A 124 1.96 7.94 -0.63
N THR A 125 0.95 7.89 0.23
CA THR A 125 0.26 6.64 0.59
C THR A 125 -1.26 6.73 0.32
N PRO A 126 -1.93 5.58 0.14
CA PRO A 126 -3.39 5.52 0.10
C PRO A 126 -4.02 6.14 1.37
N SER A 127 -5.03 6.99 1.18
CA SER A 127 -5.83 7.52 2.31
C SER A 127 -7.23 7.91 1.85
N ASP A 128 -8.23 7.63 2.69
CA ASP A 128 -9.62 8.01 2.44
C ASP A 128 -10.02 9.28 3.21
N ALA A 129 -9.12 9.84 4.01
CA ALA A 129 -9.35 11.08 4.72
C ALA A 129 -9.44 12.28 3.76
N PRO A 130 -10.29 13.28 4.05
CA PRO A 130 -10.33 14.51 3.29
C PRO A 130 -9.02 15.29 3.45
N CYS A 131 -8.54 15.88 2.36
CA CYS A 131 -7.33 16.70 2.39
C CYS A 131 -7.51 17.94 3.29
N VAL A 132 -6.59 18.18 4.22
CA VAL A 132 -6.65 19.35 5.11
C VAL A 132 -6.51 20.69 4.36
N CYS A 133 -5.89 20.67 3.17
CA CYS A 133 -5.71 21.85 2.33
C CYS A 133 -6.95 22.20 1.50
N CYS A 134 -7.59 21.22 0.85
CA CYS A 134 -8.70 21.48 -0.08
C CYS A 134 -10.05 20.82 0.28
N GLY A 135 -10.11 20.07 1.37
CA GLY A 135 -11.31 19.34 1.85
C GLY A 135 -11.72 18.14 1.00
N GLN A 136 -11.00 17.82 -0.08
CA GLN A 136 -11.40 16.76 -1.02
C GLN A 136 -10.83 15.39 -0.59
N GLU A 137 -11.66 14.36 -0.68
CA GLU A 137 -11.26 12.95 -0.57
C GLU A 137 -10.60 12.51 -1.89
N ARG A 138 -9.27 12.59 -1.96
CA ARG A 138 -8.51 12.31 -3.20
C ARG A 138 -8.01 10.88 -3.31
N GLY A 139 -8.21 10.09 -2.27
CA GLY A 139 -7.68 8.73 -2.22
C GLY A 139 -6.18 8.65 -1.91
N TRP A 140 -5.49 9.78 -1.69
CA TRP A 140 -4.05 9.83 -1.50
C TRP A 140 -3.68 10.91 -0.49
N VAL A 141 -2.67 10.62 0.32
CA VAL A 141 -2.08 11.56 1.29
C VAL A 141 -0.57 11.61 1.11
N TYR A 142 0.00 12.79 1.27
CA TYR A 142 1.44 13.01 1.36
C TYR A 142 1.91 12.77 2.79
N THR A 143 3.01 12.05 2.93
CA THR A 143 3.58 11.59 4.22
C THR A 143 5.01 12.08 4.44
N GLY A 144 5.56 12.87 3.53
CA GLY A 144 6.90 13.44 3.65
C GLY A 144 6.94 14.75 4.44
N PRO A 145 8.11 15.42 4.47
CA PRO A 145 8.31 16.65 5.24
C PRO A 145 7.46 17.82 4.72
N VAL A 146 6.98 18.66 5.64
CA VAL A 146 6.32 19.94 5.36
C VAL A 146 7.00 21.00 6.19
N ARG A 147 7.57 22.03 5.54
CA ARG A 147 8.25 23.14 6.21
C ARG A 147 7.40 24.40 6.08
N ALA A 148 6.71 24.76 7.15
CA ALA A 148 6.02 26.05 7.32
C ALA A 148 5.61 26.22 8.78
N ALA A 149 5.54 27.45 9.28
CA ALA A 149 5.20 27.72 10.68
C ALA A 149 3.77 27.28 11.05
N ASP A 150 2.83 27.47 10.13
CA ASP A 150 1.40 27.19 10.33
C ASP A 150 0.89 26.02 9.45
N ALA A 151 1.82 25.19 8.94
CA ALA A 151 1.45 24.04 8.14
C ALA A 151 0.95 22.88 9.03
N PRO A 152 0.00 22.08 8.52
CA PRO A 152 -0.44 20.88 9.22
C PRO A 152 0.65 19.80 9.23
N ASP A 153 0.73 19.02 10.31
CA ASP A 153 1.67 17.89 10.46
C ASP A 153 1.46 16.76 9.44
N GLY A 154 0.34 16.77 8.70
CA GLY A 154 0.01 15.78 7.68
C GLY A 154 -1.34 16.03 7.02
N GLY A 155 -1.80 15.08 6.19
CA GLY A 155 -3.14 15.13 5.59
C GLY A 155 -3.25 15.97 4.32
N ILE A 156 -2.14 16.48 3.78
CA ILE A 156 -2.13 17.19 2.49
C ILE A 156 -2.20 16.16 1.36
N CYS A 157 -3.07 16.35 0.38
CA CYS A 157 -3.11 15.47 -0.80
C CYS A 157 -2.07 15.88 -1.85
N PRO A 158 -1.52 14.94 -2.63
CA PRO A 158 -0.51 15.20 -3.66
C PRO A 158 -0.98 16.19 -4.74
N TYR A 159 -2.29 16.32 -4.96
CA TYR A 159 -2.85 17.31 -5.89
C TYR A 159 -2.64 18.75 -5.40
N CYS A 160 -2.75 19.00 -4.08
CA CYS A 160 -2.50 20.33 -3.53
C CYS A 160 -1.03 20.71 -3.60
N ILE A 161 -0.13 19.72 -3.56
CA ILE A 161 1.30 19.90 -3.83
C ILE A 161 1.50 20.23 -5.31
N ALA A 162 1.05 19.35 -6.22
CA ALA A 162 1.25 19.50 -7.66
C ALA A 162 0.78 20.86 -8.23
N PHE A 163 -0.40 21.31 -7.79
CA PHE A 163 -0.99 22.57 -8.24
C PHE A 163 -0.58 23.78 -7.39
N GLY A 164 0.34 23.62 -6.44
CA GLY A 164 0.86 24.71 -5.60
C GLY A 164 -0.13 25.26 -4.56
N LYS A 165 -1.31 24.67 -4.40
CA LYS A 165 -2.35 25.14 -3.46
C LYS A 165 -1.90 25.06 -2.00
N ALA A 166 -1.23 23.97 -1.62
CA ALA A 166 -0.71 23.82 -0.27
C ALA A 166 0.42 24.83 -0.01
N ALA A 167 1.29 25.01 -1.00
CA ALA A 167 2.37 25.96 -0.92
C ALA A 167 1.87 27.42 -0.86
N GLU A 168 0.80 27.77 -1.57
CA GLU A 168 0.19 29.11 -1.50
C GLU A 168 -0.53 29.34 -0.18
N ARG A 169 -1.29 28.34 0.30
CA ARG A 169 -2.12 28.46 1.50
C ARG A 169 -1.31 28.55 2.80
N TYR A 170 -0.23 27.78 2.90
CA TYR A 170 0.55 27.63 4.14
C TYR A 170 1.94 28.24 4.04
N ASP A 171 2.29 28.85 2.91
CA ASP A 171 3.67 29.20 2.56
C ASP A 171 4.67 28.05 2.74
N ALA A 172 4.21 26.83 2.43
CA ALA A 172 4.96 25.60 2.68
C ALA A 172 5.96 25.27 1.57
N THR A 173 7.10 24.69 1.97
CA THR A 173 7.97 23.89 1.11
C THR A 173 7.97 22.42 1.55
N PHE A 174 8.30 21.53 0.62
CA PHE A 174 8.28 20.07 0.83
C PHE A 174 9.67 19.45 0.85
N THR A 175 10.72 20.25 0.72
CA THR A 175 12.12 19.86 0.92
C THR A 175 12.88 21.08 1.44
N GLU A 176 14.08 20.88 1.98
CA GLU A 176 14.82 21.96 2.65
C GLU A 176 15.80 22.66 1.70
N GLY A 177 16.55 21.89 0.91
CA GLY A 177 17.61 22.43 0.06
C GLY A 177 17.50 21.99 -1.39
N ILE A 178 18.13 22.78 -2.27
CA ILE A 178 18.47 22.40 -3.63
C ILE A 178 19.97 22.65 -3.79
N GLU A 179 20.68 21.68 -4.32
CA GLU A 179 22.11 21.81 -4.58
C GLU A 179 22.38 22.73 -5.77
N GLY A 180 23.35 23.64 -5.62
CA GLY A 180 23.80 24.52 -6.69
C GLY A 180 22.78 25.60 -7.08
N ASP A 181 23.03 26.24 -8.21
CA ASP A 181 22.17 27.30 -8.77
C ASP A 181 21.40 26.76 -9.98
N VAL A 182 20.08 26.87 -9.92
CA VAL A 182 19.17 26.47 -11.00
C VAL A 182 18.10 27.55 -11.19
N PRO A 183 17.47 27.62 -12.38
CA PRO A 183 16.44 28.62 -12.65
C PRO A 183 15.33 28.68 -11.58
N LYS A 184 14.80 29.88 -11.31
CA LYS A 184 13.82 30.11 -10.23
C LYS A 184 12.54 29.29 -10.36
N ASP A 185 12.13 28.98 -11.59
CA ASP A 185 10.99 28.12 -11.87
C ASP A 185 11.25 26.65 -11.50
N VAL A 186 12.49 26.16 -11.71
CA VAL A 186 12.96 24.86 -11.22
C VAL A 186 12.95 24.82 -9.68
N VAL A 187 13.51 25.85 -9.04
CA VAL A 187 13.48 25.99 -7.57
C VAL A 187 12.03 25.92 -7.06
N THR A 188 11.13 26.68 -7.68
CA THR A 188 9.71 26.70 -7.29
C THR A 188 9.05 25.33 -7.51
N ALA A 189 9.35 24.66 -8.62
CA ALA A 189 8.77 23.36 -8.94
C ALA A 189 9.21 22.28 -7.94
N ILE A 190 10.48 22.27 -7.55
CA ILE A 190 11.01 21.33 -6.56
C ILE A 190 10.49 21.67 -5.17
N LEU A 191 10.74 22.88 -4.66
CA LEU A 191 10.41 23.23 -3.28
C LEU A 191 8.90 23.24 -2.99
N ARG A 192 8.07 23.69 -3.94
CA ARG A 192 6.66 24.01 -3.69
C ARG A 192 5.67 23.13 -4.44
N ARG A 193 6.11 22.32 -5.41
CA ARG A 193 5.22 21.52 -6.27
C ARG A 193 5.63 20.06 -6.42
N THR A 194 6.65 19.61 -5.71
CA THR A 194 7.12 18.23 -5.73
C THR A 194 7.03 17.64 -4.32
N PRO A 195 6.45 16.44 -4.14
CA PRO A 195 6.50 15.72 -2.87
C PRO A 195 7.95 15.52 -2.44
N GLY A 196 8.25 15.87 -1.19
CA GLY A 196 9.55 15.61 -0.57
C GLY A 196 9.82 14.15 -0.30
N PHE A 197 10.98 13.88 0.27
CA PHE A 197 11.35 12.60 0.84
C PHE A 197 11.92 12.83 2.24
N VAL A 198 11.81 11.81 3.09
CA VAL A 198 12.40 11.83 4.44
C VAL A 198 13.87 11.46 4.32
N ALA A 199 14.72 12.16 5.06
CA ALA A 199 16.13 11.88 5.18
C ALA A 199 16.56 11.86 6.65
N TRP A 200 17.72 11.27 6.99
CA TRP A 200 18.22 11.27 8.37
C TRP A 200 18.63 12.67 8.81
N GLN A 201 19.18 13.44 7.86
CA GLN A 201 19.47 14.85 8.03
C GLN A 201 18.52 15.69 7.17
N SER A 202 18.88 16.95 6.93
CA SER A 202 18.10 17.86 6.07
C SER A 202 18.13 17.38 4.61
N PRO A 203 16.97 17.01 4.02
CA PRO A 203 16.94 16.51 2.65
C PRO A 203 17.36 17.60 1.67
N THR A 204 18.30 17.26 0.78
CA THR A 204 18.82 18.15 -0.26
C THR A 204 18.50 17.58 -1.63
N TRP A 205 17.90 18.40 -2.49
CA TRP A 205 17.58 17.99 -3.86
C TRP A 205 18.79 18.15 -4.77
N LEU A 206 19.24 17.05 -5.40
CA LEU A 206 20.38 17.10 -6.31
C LEU A 206 20.01 17.75 -7.65
N THR A 207 20.97 18.44 -8.25
CA THR A 207 20.85 19.09 -9.56
C THR A 207 21.93 18.60 -10.52
N HIS A 208 21.65 18.65 -11.82
CA HIS A 208 22.60 18.29 -12.86
C HIS A 208 22.17 18.88 -14.21
N CYS A 209 23.14 19.22 -15.06
CA CYS A 209 22.88 19.90 -16.34
C CYS A 209 22.03 21.19 -16.20
N GLY A 210 22.12 21.89 -15.08
CA GLY A 210 21.38 23.14 -14.82
C GLY A 210 19.88 22.96 -14.54
N ASP A 211 19.43 21.74 -14.22
CA ASP A 211 18.05 21.42 -13.80
C ASP A 211 18.07 20.50 -12.56
N GLY A 212 16.93 20.36 -11.90
CA GLY A 212 16.74 19.37 -10.83
C GLY A 212 16.78 17.94 -11.37
N ALA A 213 17.39 17.04 -10.59
CA ALA A 213 17.35 15.62 -10.88
C ALA A 213 16.04 14.98 -10.40
N GLU A 214 15.67 13.85 -11.00
CA GLU A 214 14.53 13.03 -10.56
C GLU A 214 14.93 12.19 -9.36
N PHE A 215 14.23 12.31 -8.24
CA PHE A 215 14.39 11.42 -7.10
C PHE A 215 13.78 10.05 -7.40
N LEU A 216 14.60 9.01 -7.30
CA LEU A 216 14.22 7.62 -7.58
C LEU A 216 13.95 6.81 -6.31
N GLY A 217 14.42 7.27 -5.15
CA GLY A 217 14.17 6.63 -3.86
C GLY A 217 15.43 6.41 -3.02
N LEU A 218 15.22 5.80 -1.86
CA LEU A 218 16.30 5.34 -0.98
C LEU A 218 17.01 4.12 -1.59
N ALA A 219 18.32 4.03 -1.38
CA ALA A 219 19.18 2.97 -1.87
C ALA A 219 20.22 2.57 -0.82
N GLY A 220 20.42 1.26 -0.66
CA GLY A 220 21.59 0.69 0.00
C GLY A 220 22.65 0.27 -1.03
N ALA A 221 23.72 -0.38 -0.56
CA ALA A 221 24.81 -0.87 -1.41
C ALA A 221 24.28 -1.77 -2.55
N LYS A 222 23.32 -2.64 -2.23
CA LYS A 222 22.70 -3.58 -3.17
C LYS A 222 21.92 -2.88 -4.30
N GLU A 223 21.14 -1.85 -3.98
CA GLU A 223 20.40 -1.09 -5.00
C GLU A 223 21.35 -0.32 -5.91
N LEU A 224 22.45 0.20 -5.35
CA LEU A 224 23.45 1.01 -6.05
C LEU A 224 24.31 0.22 -7.03
N GLU A 225 24.43 -1.11 -6.91
CA GLU A 225 25.13 -1.97 -7.89
C GLU A 225 24.69 -1.74 -9.34
N ARG A 226 23.43 -1.31 -9.54
CA ARG A 226 22.83 -1.05 -10.85
C ARG A 226 23.16 0.34 -11.42
N TYR A 227 23.79 1.20 -10.63
CA TYR A 227 23.98 2.62 -10.92
C TYR A 227 25.45 3.03 -10.66
N PRO A 228 26.40 2.57 -11.49
CA PRO A 228 27.82 2.89 -11.30
C PRO A 228 28.08 4.40 -11.28
N ASP A 229 27.38 5.18 -12.10
CA ASP A 229 27.50 6.65 -12.10
C ASP A 229 27.14 7.27 -10.73
N ALA A 230 26.12 6.72 -10.06
CA ALA A 230 25.70 7.19 -8.74
C ALA A 230 26.70 6.79 -7.66
N VAL A 231 27.28 5.58 -7.75
CA VAL A 231 28.36 5.14 -6.87
C VAL A 231 29.59 6.04 -7.04
N ASP A 232 29.95 6.38 -8.27
CA ASP A 232 31.08 7.27 -8.55
C ASP A 232 30.82 8.70 -8.06
N ASP A 233 29.58 9.21 -8.17
CA ASP A 233 29.19 10.50 -7.60
C ASP A 233 29.26 10.49 -6.07
N LEU A 234 28.70 9.45 -5.45
CA LEU A 234 28.70 9.30 -4.00
C LEU A 234 30.13 9.19 -3.46
N ARG A 235 31.00 8.41 -4.11
CA ARG A 235 32.42 8.30 -3.77
C ARG A 235 33.12 9.65 -3.81
N ARG A 236 32.88 10.47 -4.84
CA ARG A 236 33.45 11.83 -4.93
C ARG A 236 32.99 12.69 -3.77
N ARG A 237 31.70 12.65 -3.43
CA ARG A 237 31.12 13.43 -2.32
C ARG A 237 31.69 12.99 -0.96
N CYS A 238 31.82 11.68 -0.71
CA CYS A 238 32.44 11.18 0.51
C CYS A 238 33.92 11.54 0.61
N ALA A 239 34.65 11.61 -0.51
CA ALA A 239 36.05 12.03 -0.52
C ALA A 239 36.23 13.50 -0.07
N GLU A 240 35.20 14.35 -0.20
CA GLU A 240 35.22 15.72 0.34
C GLU A 240 35.25 15.74 1.88
N TRP A 241 34.87 14.64 2.54
CA TRP A 241 34.99 14.46 3.99
C TRP A 241 36.43 14.18 4.43
N THR A 242 37.38 14.13 3.49
CA THR A 242 38.81 13.88 3.73
C THR A 242 39.09 12.49 4.33
N TRP A 243 38.19 11.53 4.06
CA TRP A 243 38.38 10.14 4.46
C TRP A 243 39.40 9.41 3.56
N PRO A 244 40.18 8.47 4.11
CA PRO A 244 40.96 7.52 3.32
C PRO A 244 40.08 6.74 2.32
N PRO A 245 40.61 6.34 1.14
CA PRO A 245 39.82 5.62 0.14
C PRO A 245 39.18 4.31 0.63
N ASP A 246 39.86 3.58 1.51
CA ASP A 246 39.36 2.36 2.13
C ASP A 246 38.17 2.62 3.06
N GLU A 247 38.22 3.69 3.86
CA GLU A 247 37.09 4.12 4.70
C GLU A 247 35.87 4.54 3.86
N VAL A 248 36.09 5.15 2.69
CA VAL A 248 35.01 5.46 1.74
C VAL A 248 34.36 4.20 1.19
N GLU A 249 35.13 3.18 0.79
CA GLU A 249 34.56 1.93 0.28
C GLU A 249 33.83 1.15 1.38
N ASP A 250 34.36 1.13 2.62
CA ASP A 250 33.68 0.52 3.77
C ASP A 250 32.34 1.21 4.05
N PHE A 251 32.31 2.55 4.00
CA PHE A 251 31.06 3.32 4.12
C PHE A 251 30.06 3.00 3.02
N LEU A 252 30.49 3.00 1.74
CA LEU A 252 29.65 2.64 0.61
C LEU A 252 29.09 1.21 0.73
N GLY A 253 29.90 0.28 1.24
CA GLY A 253 29.51 -1.11 1.50
C GLY A 253 28.51 -1.26 2.66
N SER A 254 28.48 -0.30 3.59
CA SER A 254 27.58 -0.30 4.74
C SER A 254 26.20 0.30 4.46
N LEU A 255 25.98 0.90 3.28
CA LEU A 255 24.73 1.59 2.97
C LEU A 255 23.54 0.62 3.01
N ASP A 256 22.52 0.98 3.78
CA ASP A 256 21.26 0.28 3.87
C ASP A 256 20.11 1.19 3.40
N LYS A 257 19.14 0.60 2.71
CA LYS A 257 17.97 1.30 2.19
C LYS A 257 16.98 1.64 3.30
N ASP A 258 16.90 0.79 4.30
CA ASP A 258 15.90 0.79 5.36
C ASP A 258 16.52 1.10 6.74
N ASP A 259 17.85 1.23 6.81
CA ASP A 259 18.62 1.65 8.00
C ASP A 259 19.77 2.60 7.61
N GLN A 260 20.44 3.20 8.60
CA GLN A 260 21.56 4.10 8.36
C GLN A 260 22.91 3.36 8.24
N PRO A 261 23.85 3.86 7.42
CA PRO A 261 23.71 5.03 6.53
C PRO A 261 22.86 4.74 5.30
N THR A 262 22.10 5.72 4.81
CA THR A 262 21.22 5.55 3.64
C THR A 262 21.62 6.48 2.50
N ALA A 263 21.58 5.98 1.26
CA ALA A 263 21.77 6.81 0.07
C ALA A 263 20.43 7.23 -0.56
N TYR A 264 20.43 8.41 -1.17
CA TYR A 264 19.30 9.00 -1.90
C TYR A 264 19.65 9.05 -3.38
N LEU A 265 18.97 8.22 -4.17
CA LEU A 265 19.27 8.04 -5.59
C LEU A 265 18.49 9.04 -6.45
N PHE A 266 19.18 9.67 -7.39
CA PHE A 266 18.62 10.60 -8.36
C PHE A 266 19.04 10.25 -9.79
N ARG A 267 18.29 10.77 -10.77
CA ARG A 267 18.61 10.69 -12.20
C ARG A 267 18.49 12.05 -12.87
N CYS A 268 19.52 12.49 -13.58
CA CYS A 268 19.46 13.70 -14.38
C CYS A 268 18.40 13.57 -15.48
N ARG A 269 17.55 14.59 -15.61
CA ARG A 269 16.47 14.65 -16.62
C ARG A 269 16.97 14.88 -18.04
N ALA A 270 18.19 15.41 -18.21
CA ALA A 270 18.76 15.75 -19.50
C ALA A 270 19.64 14.64 -20.08
N CYS A 271 20.57 14.09 -19.29
CA CYS A 271 21.55 13.11 -19.74
C CYS A 271 21.35 11.69 -19.16
N ALA A 272 20.37 11.49 -18.28
CA ALA A 272 20.09 10.24 -17.59
C ALA A 272 21.20 9.69 -16.66
N THR A 273 22.28 10.44 -16.43
CA THR A 273 23.30 10.12 -15.42
C THR A 273 22.66 10.02 -14.04
N HIS A 274 23.06 8.99 -13.29
CA HIS A 274 22.58 8.79 -11.92
C HIS A 274 23.50 9.48 -10.92
N LEU A 275 22.92 10.03 -9.87
CA LEU A 275 23.59 10.79 -8.81
C LEU A 275 23.12 10.26 -7.48
N ALA A 276 23.95 10.34 -6.45
CA ALA A 276 23.53 10.00 -5.11
C ALA A 276 24.31 10.79 -4.08
N TYR A 277 23.65 11.10 -2.97
CA TYR A 277 24.30 11.48 -1.72
C TYR A 277 23.83 10.51 -0.63
N ALA A 278 24.55 10.44 0.49
CA ALA A 278 24.15 9.65 1.64
C ALA A 278 24.21 10.48 2.91
N ASP A 279 23.35 10.16 3.86
CA ASP A 279 23.39 10.72 5.21
C ASP A 279 23.05 9.66 6.28
N PHE A 280 23.27 10.03 7.54
CA PHE A 280 23.07 9.23 8.74
C PHE A 280 22.99 10.16 9.96
N THR A 281 22.54 9.62 11.11
CA THR A 281 22.41 10.38 12.38
C THR A 281 23.69 10.40 13.21
#